data_AF-A0A1X9MEZ4-F1
#
_entry.id   AF-A0A1X9MEZ4-F1
#
_cell.length_a   1.000
_cell.length_b   1.000
_cell.length_c   1.000
_cell.angle_alpha   90.00
_cell.angle_beta   90.00
_cell.angle_gamma   90.00
#
_symmetry.space_group_name_H-M   'P 1'
#
loop_
_entity.id
_entity.type
_entity.pdbx_description
1 polymer ?
#
loop_
_entity_poly.entity_id
_entity_poly.type
_entity_poly.pdbx_seq_one_letter_code
_entity_poly.pdbx_strand_id
1 'polypeptide(L)'
;MSMVARKIQVQEQTQVQQKSVKRIRQVRNSVTLGERLIIGFVMIATLLVLAATVNNYASIYSVNREVSSLESAVAQQSQVNEGLSLQVVELSAPDRILHIATEQLGMSLDDNKVKIVQN
;
A
#
# COMPACT_ATOMS: atom_id res chain seq x y z
N MET A 1 93.29 -51.39 12.65
CA MET A 1 92.82 -50.03 12.31
C MET A 1 92.53 -49.95 10.81
N SER A 2 91.62 -49.04 10.44
CA SER A 2 91.05 -48.75 9.11
C SER A 2 89.78 -49.53 8.75
N MET A 3 88.68 -48.90 9.18
CA MET A 3 87.31 -49.10 8.72
C MET A 3 87.18 -48.59 7.29
N VAL A 4 86.54 -49.36 6.41
CA VAL A 4 85.74 -48.80 5.30
C VAL A 4 84.48 -49.65 5.14
N ALA A 5 83.42 -49.19 5.80
CA ALA A 5 82.07 -49.70 5.61
C ALA A 5 81.50 -49.16 4.29
N ARG A 6 81.11 -50.05 3.37
CA ARG A 6 80.25 -49.68 2.24
C ARG A 6 78.91 -50.39 2.42
N LYS A 7 77.97 -49.65 3.03
CA LYS A 7 76.57 -50.02 3.17
C LYS A 7 75.95 -50.08 1.78
N ILE A 8 75.66 -51.28 1.29
CA ILE A 8 74.77 -51.44 0.13
C ILE A 8 73.36 -51.26 0.66
N GLN A 9 72.66 -50.28 0.10
CA GLN A 9 71.33 -49.84 0.48
C GLN A 9 70.34 -51.01 0.51
N VAL A 10 69.80 -51.29 1.70
CA VAL A 10 68.46 -51.85 1.83
C VAL A 10 67.53 -50.69 1.48
N GLN A 11 67.12 -50.60 0.23
CA GLN A 11 66.04 -49.68 -0.16
C GLN A 11 64.72 -50.42 0.02
N GLU A 12 64.07 -50.00 1.10
CA GLU A 12 62.72 -50.29 1.56
C GLU A 12 61.75 -50.64 0.42
N GLN A 13 61.31 -51.90 0.38
CA GLN A 13 59.99 -52.24 -0.16
C GLN A 13 58.95 -51.75 0.84
N THR A 14 58.65 -50.45 0.78
CA THR A 14 57.48 -49.91 1.47
C THR A 14 56.24 -50.42 0.74
N GLN A 15 55.67 -51.49 1.28
CA GLN A 15 54.28 -51.85 1.05
C GLN A 15 53.40 -50.68 1.52
N VAL A 16 53.05 -49.80 0.60
CA VAL A 16 51.87 -48.96 0.77
C VAL A 16 50.82 -49.58 -0.13
N GLN A 17 49.99 -50.45 0.45
CA GLN A 17 48.68 -50.72 -0.12
C GLN A 17 47.99 -49.38 -0.25
N GLN A 18 48.00 -48.81 -1.46
CA GLN A 18 47.15 -47.69 -1.80
C GLN A 18 45.73 -48.22 -1.75
N LYS A 19 45.14 -48.18 -0.55
CA LYS A 19 43.71 -48.28 -0.35
C LYS A 19 43.15 -47.15 -1.20
N SER A 20 42.62 -47.52 -2.36
CA SER A 20 41.97 -46.59 -3.28
C SER A 20 40.76 -46.06 -2.55
N VAL A 21 40.96 -44.97 -1.79
CA VAL A 21 39.87 -44.13 -1.34
C VAL A 21 39.26 -43.63 -2.64
N LYS A 22 38.18 -44.29 -3.07
CA LYS A 22 37.29 -43.80 -4.11
C LYS A 22 36.93 -42.39 -3.65
N ARG A 23 37.63 -41.38 -4.20
CA ARG A 23 37.18 -39.99 -4.08
C ARG A 23 35.80 -40.01 -4.71
N ILE A 24 34.78 -39.94 -3.87
CA ILE A 24 33.43 -39.63 -4.33
C ILE A 24 33.59 -38.26 -4.95
N ARG A 25 33.65 -38.24 -6.28
CA ARG A 25 33.80 -37.02 -7.07
C ARG A 25 32.56 -36.22 -6.73
N GLN A 26 32.72 -35.14 -5.96
CA GLN A 26 31.65 -34.19 -5.72
C GLN A 26 31.24 -33.68 -7.11
N VAL A 27 30.15 -34.23 -7.62
CA VAL A 27 29.59 -33.82 -8.91
C VAL A 27 29.11 -32.41 -8.64
N ARG A 28 29.84 -31.43 -9.16
CA ARG A 28 29.42 -30.04 -9.12
C ARG A 28 28.14 -30.00 -9.95
N ASN A 29 27.00 -29.97 -9.26
CA ASN A 29 25.67 -29.84 -9.86
C ASN A 29 25.62 -28.50 -10.58
N SER A 30 26.11 -28.52 -11.81
CA SER A 30 26.06 -27.41 -12.73
C SER A 30 24.58 -27.24 -13.06
N VAL A 31 24.04 -26.04 -12.84
CA VAL A 31 22.68 -25.69 -13.24
C VAL A 31 22.49 -26.16 -14.69
N THR A 32 21.56 -27.08 -14.90
CA THR A 32 21.36 -27.67 -16.23
C THR A 32 20.82 -26.60 -17.18
N LEU A 33 21.08 -26.73 -18.48
CA LEU A 33 20.69 -25.71 -19.47
C LEU A 33 19.18 -25.37 -19.41
N GLY A 34 18.33 -26.36 -19.13
CA GLY A 34 16.89 -26.16 -18.95
C GLY A 34 16.53 -25.39 -17.68
N GLU A 35 17.24 -25.62 -16.58
CA GLU A 35 17.02 -24.93 -15.30
C GLU A 35 17.41 -23.45 -15.40
N ARG A 36 18.45 -23.10 -16.18
CA ARG A 36 18.76 -21.70 -16.52
C ARG A 36 17.65 -21.00 -17.30
N LEU A 37 16.99 -21.70 -18.22
CA LEU A 37 15.87 -21.15 -18.98
C LEU A 37 14.64 -20.90 -18.09
N ILE A 38 14.33 -21.84 -17.19
CA ILE A 38 13.24 -21.67 -16.23
C ILE A 38 13.51 -20.48 -15.31
N ILE A 39 14.73 -20.34 -14.79
CA ILE A 39 15.13 -19.19 -13.96
C ILE A 39 14.97 -17.88 -14.74
N GLY A 40 15.41 -17.83 -16.01
CA GLY A 40 15.24 -16.66 -16.87
C GLY A 40 13.78 -16.31 -17.11
N PHE A 41 12.93 -17.32 -17.38
CA PHE A 41 11.50 -17.13 -17.58
C PHE A 41 10.81 -16.62 -16.32
N VAL A 42 11.12 -17.21 -15.15
CA VAL A 42 10.57 -16.78 -13.85
C VAL A 42 11.00 -15.35 -13.52
N MET A 43 12.25 -14.97 -13.80
CA MET A 43 12.73 -13.60 -13.63
C MET A 43 11.92 -12.61 -14.47
N ILE A 44 11.71 -12.90 -15.75
CA ILE A 44 10.94 -12.04 -16.66
C ILE A 44 9.47 -11.96 -16.22
N ALA A 45 8.86 -13.10 -15.90
CA ALA A 45 7.47 -13.15 -15.42
C ALA A 45 7.29 -12.32 -14.13
N THR A 46 8.25 -12.42 -13.20
CA THR A 46 8.22 -11.65 -11.95
C THR A 46 8.32 -10.14 -12.23
N LEU A 47 9.20 -9.72 -13.14
CA LEU A 47 9.32 -8.31 -13.52
C LEU A 47 8.02 -7.77 -14.15
N LEU A 48 7.35 -8.57 -15.00
CA LEU A 48 6.07 -8.17 -15.60
C LEU A 48 4.96 -8.02 -14.56
N VAL A 49 4.87 -8.95 -13.61
CA VAL A 49 3.89 -8.88 -12.51
C VAL A 49 4.16 -7.65 -11.63
N LEU A 50 5.42 -7.39 -11.28
CA LEU A 50 5.79 -6.20 -10.52
C LEU A 50 5.46 -4.91 -11.27
N ALA A 51 5.76 -4.84 -12.57
CA ALA A 51 5.43 -3.67 -13.40
C ALA A 51 3.91 -3.43 -13.48
N ALA A 52 3.11 -4.47 -13.69
CA ALA A 52 1.65 -4.38 -13.70
C ALA A 52 1.10 -3.94 -12.34
N THR A 53 1.67 -4.46 -11.26
CA THR A 53 1.31 -4.11 -9.89
C THR A 53 1.58 -2.64 -9.62
N VAL A 54 2.79 -2.14 -9.90
CA VAL A 54 3.15 -0.73 -9.70
C VAL A 54 2.23 0.21 -10.51
N ASN A 55 1.91 -0.15 -11.75
CA ASN A 55 0.99 0.62 -12.57
C ASN A 55 -0.42 0.70 -11.94
N ASN A 56 -0.91 -0.40 -11.38
CA ASN A 56 -2.19 -0.42 -10.67
C ASN A 56 -2.13 0.39 -9.36
N TYR A 57 -1.02 0.34 -8.62
CA TYR A 57 -0.84 1.14 -7.40
C TYR A 57 -0.89 2.64 -7.66
N ALA A 58 -0.36 3.11 -8.81
CA ALA A 58 -0.46 4.52 -9.19
C ALA A 58 -1.92 4.95 -9.40
N SER A 59 -2.72 4.11 -10.07
CA SER A 59 -4.16 4.36 -10.26
C SER A 59 -4.92 4.37 -8.93
N ILE A 60 -4.69 3.36 -8.07
CA ILE A 60 -5.33 3.27 -6.75
C ILE A 60 -4.97 4.49 -5.88
N TYR A 61 -3.72 4.94 -5.90
CA TYR A 61 -3.29 6.10 -5.14
C TYR A 61 -3.98 7.39 -5.61
N SER A 62 -4.08 7.58 -6.92
CA SER A 62 -4.77 8.75 -7.49
C SER A 62 -6.26 8.77 -7.12
N VAL A 63 -6.93 7.61 -7.21
CA VAL A 63 -8.35 7.47 -6.86
C VAL A 63 -8.57 7.71 -5.36
N ASN A 64 -7.74 7.13 -4.49
CA ASN A 64 -7.86 7.37 -3.04
C ASN A 64 -7.69 8.84 -2.68
N ARG A 65 -6.78 9.55 -3.38
CA ARG A 65 -6.58 10.98 -3.16
C ARG A 65 -7.79 11.80 -3.62
N GLU A 66 -8.36 11.44 -4.77
CA GLU A 66 -9.56 12.07 -5.30
C GLU A 66 -10.77 11.85 -4.38
N VAL A 67 -10.97 10.61 -3.90
CA VAL A 67 -12.02 10.27 -2.93
C VAL A 67 -11.88 11.10 -1.65
N SER A 68 -10.68 11.17 -1.06
CA SER A 68 -10.46 11.97 0.15
C SER A 68 -10.70 13.47 -0.08
N SER A 69 -10.33 13.99 -1.25
CA SER A 69 -10.62 15.38 -1.62
C SER A 69 -12.12 15.62 -1.78
N LEU A 70 -12.84 14.68 -2.40
CA LEU A 70 -14.27 14.77 -2.62
C LEU A 70 -15.04 14.69 -1.31
N GLU A 71 -14.68 13.77 -0.41
CA GLU A 71 -15.23 13.69 0.95
C GLU A 71 -15.08 15.01 1.70
N SER A 72 -13.93 15.65 1.60
CA SER A 72 -13.67 16.96 2.23
C SER A 72 -14.57 18.05 1.64
N ALA A 73 -14.75 18.07 0.31
CA ALA A 73 -15.62 19.03 -0.36
C ALA A 73 -17.11 18.81 0.01
N VAL A 74 -17.55 17.56 0.08
CA VAL A 74 -18.91 17.20 0.50
C VAL A 74 -19.16 17.62 1.95
N ALA A 75 -18.20 17.38 2.85
CA ALA A 75 -18.31 17.79 4.24
C ALA A 75 -18.43 19.32 4.38
N GLN A 76 -17.63 20.09 3.64
CA GLN A 76 -17.74 21.54 3.60
C GLN A 76 -19.09 22.01 3.07
N GLN A 77 -19.57 21.43 1.96
CA GLN A 77 -20.86 21.78 1.39
C GLN A 77 -22.02 21.44 2.34
N SER A 78 -21.92 20.34 3.08
CA SER A 78 -22.92 19.96 4.09
C SER A 78 -23.00 21.00 5.21
N GLN A 79 -21.87 21.51 5.69
CA GLN A 79 -21.84 22.56 6.72
C GLN A 79 -22.45 23.87 6.20
N VAL A 80 -22.15 24.24 4.95
CA VAL A 80 -22.75 25.43 4.33
C VAL A 80 -24.27 25.26 4.21
N ASN A 81 -24.73 24.09 3.77
CA ASN A 81 -26.16 23.80 3.64
C ASN A 81 -26.87 23.84 4.99
N GLU A 82 -26.26 23.29 6.04
CA GLU A 82 -26.80 23.34 7.40
C GLU A 82 -26.88 24.79 7.91
N GLY A 83 -25.83 25.59 7.69
CA GLY A 83 -25.82 27.02 8.02
C GLY A 83 -26.87 27.82 7.27
N LEU A 84 -27.11 27.52 5.99
CA LEU A 84 -28.19 28.13 5.20
C LEU A 84 -29.57 27.69 5.70
N SER A 85 -29.73 26.43 6.07
CA SER A 85 -30.97 25.91 6.64
C SER A 85 -31.30 26.62 7.96
N LEU A 86 -30.32 26.83 8.83
CA LEU A 86 -30.51 27.59 10.07
C LEU A 86 -30.92 29.04 9.78
N GLN A 87 -30.26 29.70 8.82
CA GLN A 87 -30.66 31.05 8.40
C GLN A 87 -32.10 31.10 7.89
N VAL A 88 -32.54 30.12 7.10
CA VAL A 88 -33.93 30.06 6.65
C VAL A 88 -34.88 29.95 7.84
N VAL A 89 -34.58 29.10 8.83
CA VAL A 89 -35.38 28.97 10.05
C VAL A 89 -35.44 30.29 10.83
N GLU A 90 -34.31 30.93 11.04
CA GLU A 90 -34.24 32.22 11.76
C GLU A 90 -34.97 33.35 11.01
N LEU A 91 -34.80 33.41 9.69
CA LEU A 91 -35.44 34.44 8.85
C LEU A 91 -36.95 34.24 8.73
N SER A 92 -37.40 32.98 8.72
CA SER A 92 -38.82 32.60 8.67
C SER A 92 -39.51 32.55 10.03
N ALA A 93 -38.76 32.76 11.12
CA ALA A 93 -39.31 32.79 12.46
C ALA A 93 -40.43 33.84 12.59
N PRO A 94 -41.64 33.46 13.03
CA PRO A 94 -42.79 34.37 13.13
C PRO A 94 -42.49 35.62 13.97
N ASP A 95 -41.78 35.45 15.09
CA ASP A 95 -41.42 36.55 15.99
C ASP A 95 -40.57 37.62 15.28
N ARG A 96 -39.61 37.20 14.46
CA ARG A 96 -38.77 38.11 13.66
C ARG A 96 -39.60 38.85 12.63
N ILE A 97 -40.49 38.14 11.92
CA ILE A 97 -41.36 38.73 10.91
C ILE A 97 -42.29 39.77 11.56
N LEU A 98 -42.89 39.43 12.71
CA LEU A 98 -43.74 40.34 13.47
C LEU A 98 -42.98 41.58 13.93
N HIS A 99 -41.77 41.42 14.48
CA HIS A 99 -40.91 42.53 14.89
C HIS A 99 -40.60 43.48 13.73
N ILE A 100 -40.28 42.97 12.54
CA ILE A 100 -40.03 43.81 11.35
C ILE A 100 -41.33 44.52 10.93
N ALA A 101 -42.45 43.80 10.91
CA ALA A 101 -43.75 44.35 10.51
C ALA A 101 -44.20 45.49 11.45
N THR A 102 -44.07 45.33 12.76
CA THR A 102 -44.53 46.32 13.74
C THR A 102 -43.57 47.49 13.90
N GLU A 103 -42.27 47.22 14.08
CA GLU A 103 -41.31 48.26 14.45
C GLU A 103 -40.76 49.02 13.25
N GLN A 104 -40.52 48.33 12.12
CA GLN A 104 -39.89 48.95 10.95
C GLN A 104 -40.92 49.43 9.93
N LEU A 105 -42.03 48.71 9.79
CA LEU A 105 -43.05 48.98 8.77
C LEU A 105 -44.33 49.63 9.36
N GLY A 106 -44.45 49.70 10.69
CA GLY A 106 -45.59 50.34 11.36
C GLY A 106 -46.92 49.59 11.18
N MET A 107 -46.89 48.30 10.85
CA MET A 107 -48.08 47.47 10.72
C MET A 107 -48.56 46.97 12.09
N SER A 108 -49.88 46.83 12.28
CA SER A 108 -50.46 46.27 13.50
C SER A 108 -51.10 44.91 13.24
N LEU A 109 -51.06 44.01 14.22
CA LEU A 109 -51.73 42.72 14.13
C LEU A 109 -53.25 42.86 14.37
N ASP A 110 -54.07 42.22 13.53
CA ASP A 110 -55.53 42.10 13.74
C ASP A 110 -55.83 40.71 14.30
N ASP A 111 -56.07 40.65 15.61
CA ASP A 111 -56.27 39.41 16.36
C ASP A 111 -57.46 38.58 15.84
N ASN A 112 -58.44 39.20 15.17
CA ASN A 112 -59.59 38.51 14.59
C ASN A 112 -59.26 37.72 13.32
N LYS A 113 -58.07 37.93 12.74
CA LYS A 113 -57.62 37.28 11.49
C LYS A 113 -56.44 36.34 11.68
N VAL A 114 -56.07 36.03 12.92
CA VAL A 114 -54.99 35.09 13.23
C VAL A 114 -55.47 33.65 12.98
N LYS A 115 -54.75 32.92 12.14
CA LYS A 115 -55.04 31.50 11.86
C LYS A 115 -53.89 30.65 12.37
N ILE A 116 -54.18 29.77 13.32
CA ILE A 116 -53.18 28.85 13.88
C ILE A 116 -52.95 27.74 12.85
N VAL A 117 -51.73 27.66 12.32
CA VAL A 117 -51.31 26.58 11.43
C VAL A 117 -50.62 25.53 12.30
N GLN A 118 -51.28 24.39 12.53
CA GLN A 118 -50.61 23.22 13.11
C GLN A 118 -49.89 22.49 11.96
N ASN A 119 -48.60 22.25 12.15
CA ASN A 119 -47.75 21.49 11.24
C ASN A 119 -47.42 20.13 11.85
#